data_AF-A0A089I7Z5-F1
#
_entry.id   AF-A0A089I7Z5-F1
#
_cell.length_a   1.000
_cell.length_b   1.000
_cell.length_c   1.000
_cell.angle_alpha   90.00
_cell.angle_beta   90.00
_cell.angle_gamma   90.00
#
_symmetry.space_group_name_H-M   'P 1'
#
loop_
_entity.id
_entity.type
_entity.pdbx_description
1 polymer ?
#
loop_
_entity_poly.entity_id
_entity_poly.type
_entity_poly.pdbx_seq_one_letter_code
_entity_poly.pdbx_strand_id
1 'polypeptide(L)' 'MTEKMEHYKERMAALQESGELSPETQSLLTEMLDELAEMNRSNKALRRVILKTGQGSAMSTRLRDALYE' A
#
# COMPACT_ATOMS: atom_id res chain seq x y z
N MET A 1 1.92 -5.11 3.72
CA MET A 1 2.11 -3.85 2.97
C MET A 1 2.54 -2.70 3.88
N THR A 2 1.87 -2.50 5.03
CA THR A 2 2.28 -1.48 6.02
C THR A 2 3.73 -1.63 6.48
N GLU A 3 4.17 -2.84 6.81
CA GLU A 3 5.58 -3.11 7.19
C GLU A 3 6.59 -2.77 6.08
N LYS A 4 6.25 -3.03 4.81
CA LYS A 4 7.10 -2.65 3.67
C LYS A 4 7.20 -1.13 3.51
N MET A 5 6.11 -0.41 3.74
CA MET A 5 6.09 1.06 3.70
C MET A 5 6.95 1.66 4.82
N GLU A 6 6.85 1.13 6.04
CA GLU A 6 7.69 1.60 7.16
C GLU A 6 9.18 1.33 6.90
N HIS A 7 9.52 0.14 6.39
CA HIS A 7 10.89 -0.16 5.98
C HIS A 7 11.42 0.79 4.89
N TYR A 8 10.59 1.22 3.93
CA TYR A 8 11.01 2.20 2.93
C TYR A 8 11.24 3.59 3.52
N LYS A 9 10.40 4.03 4.46
CA LYS A 9 10.61 5.30 5.17
C LYS A 9 11.91 5.27 5.98
N GLU A 10 12.18 4.18 6.70
CA GLU A 10 13.43 4.00 7.46
C GLU A 10 14.67 4.05 6.54
N ARG A 11 14.62 3.37 5.39
CA ARG A 11 15.72 3.43 4.41
C ARG A 11 15.89 4.83 3.81
N MET A 12 14.81 5.55 3.54
CA MET A 12 14.89 6.93 3.06
C MET A 12 15.50 7.86 4.10
N ALA A 13 15.13 7.72 5.37
CA ALA A 13 15.72 8.50 6.46
C ALA A 13 17.23 8.24 6.57
N ALA A 14 17.64 6.97 6.51
CA ALA A 14 19.07 6.60 6.53
C ALA A 14 19.86 7.20 5.35
N LEU A 15 19.29 7.17 4.14
CA LEU A 15 19.92 7.75 2.93
C LEU A 15 19.95 9.28 2.95
N GLN A 16 18.96 9.92 3.60
CA GLN A 16 18.96 11.35 3.82
C GLN A 16 20.05 11.76 4.83
N GLU A 17 20.20 11.01 5.93
CA GLU A 17 21.23 11.23 6.93
C GLU A 17 22.65 11.02 6.38
N SER A 18 22.84 10.07 5.45
CA SER A 18 24.12 9.87 4.78
C SER A 18 24.42 10.89 3.67
N GLY A 19 23.46 11.76 3.33
CA GLY A 19 23.58 12.76 2.27
C GLY A 19 23.54 12.17 0.85
N GLU A 20 23.20 10.89 0.72
CA GLU A 20 23.05 10.19 -0.57
C GLU A 20 21.72 10.53 -1.26
N LEU A 21 20.81 11.18 -0.55
CA LEU A 21 19.50 11.58 -1.05
C LEU A 21 19.43 13.09 -1.25
N SER A 22 19.27 13.54 -2.49
CA SER A 22 18.98 14.96 -2.76
C SER A 22 17.58 15.34 -2.27
N PRO A 23 17.34 16.61 -1.89
CA PRO A 23 16.01 17.08 -1.48
C PRO A 23 14.91 16.81 -2.52
N GLU A 24 15.22 16.96 -3.81
CA GLU A 24 14.29 16.72 -4.91
C GLU A 24 13.94 15.23 -5.02
N THR A 25 14.96 14.37 -4.88
CA THR A 25 14.77 12.92 -4.88
C THR A 25 13.95 12.47 -3.67
N GLN A 26 14.18 13.07 -2.50
CA GLN A 26 13.40 12.83 -1.30
C GLN A 26 11.93 13.22 -1.48
N SER A 27 11.67 14.39 -2.08
CA SER A 27 10.30 14.85 -2.35
C SER A 27 9.57 13.85 -3.25
N LEU A 28 10.19 13.45 -4.36
CA LEU A 28 9.61 12.48 -5.29
C LEU A 28 9.31 11.14 -4.62
N LEU A 29 10.25 10.61 -3.84
CA LEU A 29 10.05 9.34 -3.14
C LEU A 29 8.94 9.42 -2.08
N THR A 30 8.79 10.57 -1.43
CA THR A 30 7.72 10.81 -0.46
C THR A 30 6.36 10.85 -1.15
N GLU A 31 6.23 11.57 -2.28
CA GLU A 31 5.01 11.59 -3.09
C GLU A 31 4.62 10.18 -3.57
N MET A 32 5.59 9.40 -4.06
CA MET A 32 5.36 8.02 -4.48
C MET A 32 4.90 7.12 -3.31
N LEU A 33 5.44 7.31 -2.10
CA LEU A 33 5.00 6.57 -0.92
C LEU A 33 3.56 6.93 -0.52
N ASP A 34 3.18 8.19 -0.63
CA ASP A 34 1.83 8.66 -0.33
C ASP A 34 0.82 8.12 -1.34
N GLU A 35 1.16 8.10 -2.63
CA GLU A 35 0.33 7.47 -3.67
C GLU A 35 0.16 5.96 -3.43
N LEU A 36 1.24 5.25 -3.07
CA LEU A 36 1.18 3.84 -2.71
C LEU A 36 0.31 3.60 -1.47
N ALA A 37 0.39 4.48 -0.48
CA ALA A 37 -0.47 4.43 0.71
C ALA A 37 -1.95 4.56 0.33
N GLU A 38 -2.27 5.53 -0.53
CA GLU A 38 -3.64 5.75 -0.99
C GLU A 38 -4.16 4.59 -1.84
N MET A 39 -3.35 4.08 -2.76
CA MET A 39 -3.68 2.90 -3.56
C MET A 39 -3.99 1.69 -2.67
N ASN A 40 -3.19 1.46 -1.63
CA ASN A 40 -3.40 0.38 -0.67
C ASN A 40 -4.68 0.58 0.16
N ARG A 41 -4.98 1.81 0.60
CA ARG A 41 -6.24 2.15 1.27
C ARG A 41 -7.45 1.89 0.37
N SER A 42 -7.41 2.38 -0.86
CA SER A 42 -8.45 2.19 -1.87
C SER A 42 -8.66 0.71 -2.18
N ASN A 43 -7.58 -0.04 -2.39
CA ASN A 43 -7.66 -1.49 -2.64
C ASN A 43 -8.34 -2.23 -1.49
N LYS A 44 -7.97 -1.94 -0.23
CA LYS A 44 -8.64 -2.50 0.95
C LYS A 44 -10.13 -2.13 1.01
N ALA A 45 -10.48 -0.88 0.68
CA ALA A 45 -11.87 -0.45 0.67
C ALA A 45 -12.68 -1.21 -0.40
N LEU A 46 -12.14 -1.34 -1.62
CA LEU A 46 -12.76 -2.10 -2.70
C LEU A 46 -12.95 -3.57 -2.35
N ARG A 47 -11.93 -4.21 -1.76
CA ARG A 47 -12.03 -5.61 -1.27
C ARG A 47 -13.15 -5.78 -0.26
N ARG A 48 -13.29 -4.86 0.70
CA ARG A 48 -14.40 -4.89 1.67
C ARG A 48 -15.76 -4.75 1.02
N VAL A 49 -15.88 -3.85 0.03
CA VAL A 49 -17.13 -3.67 -0.73
C VAL A 49 -17.49 -4.97 -1.46
N ILE A 50 -16.54 -5.58 -2.16
CA ILE A 50 -16.73 -6.84 -2.88
C ILE A 50 -17.12 -7.97 -1.92
N LEU A 51 -16.44 -8.11 -0.78
CA LEU A 51 -16.78 -9.12 0.23
C LEU A 51 -18.19 -8.91 0.79
N LYS A 52 -18.63 -7.66 0.98
CA LYS A 52 -19.97 -7.32 1.48
C LYS A 52 -21.06 -7.58 0.42
N THR A 53 -20.81 -7.28 -0.85
CA THR A 53 -21.78 -7.52 -1.93
C THR A 53 -21.82 -8.98 -2.38
N GLY A 54 -20.70 -9.71 -2.23
CA GLY A 54 -20.56 -11.12 -2.57
C GLY A 54 -21.19 -12.11 -1.59
N GLN A 55 -21.77 -11.66 -0.47
CA GLN A 55 -22.45 -12.56 0.47
C GLN A 55 -23.80 -13.08 -0.03
N GLY A 56 -24.41 -12.43 -1.04
CA GLY A 56 -25.71 -12.83 -1.63
C GLY A 56 -25.61 -13.49 -3.02
N SER A 57 -24.42 -13.55 -3.62
CA SER A 57 -24.19 -14.16 -4.95
C SER A 57 -23.16 -15.28 -4.82
N ALA A 58 -23.19 -16.26 -5.72
CA ALA A 58 -22.31 -17.42 -5.76
C ALA A 58 -20.84 -17.03 -6.05
N MET A 59 -20.20 -16.37 -5.08
CA MET A 59 -18.78 -16.02 -5.14
C MET A 59 -17.96 -17.30 -4.90
N SER A 60 -17.05 -17.62 -5.83
CA SER A 60 -16.18 -18.79 -5.68
C SER A 60 -15.29 -18.64 -4.44
N THR A 61 -15.06 -19.73 -3.70
CA THR A 61 -14.22 -19.75 -2.49
C THR A 61 -12.81 -19.23 -2.78
N ARG A 62 -12.26 -19.53 -3.96
CA ARG A 62 -10.94 -19.03 -4.40
C ARG A 62 -10.88 -17.50 -4.49
N LEU A 63 -11.96 -16.85 -4.96
CA LEU A 63 -12.01 -15.40 -5.04
C LEU A 63 -12.12 -14.78 -3.64
N ARG A 64 -12.86 -15.43 -2.74
CA ARG A 64 -12.97 -15.00 -1.34
C ARG A 64 -11.61 -15.07 -0.64
N ASP A 65 -10.90 -16.18 -0.77
CA ASP A 65 -9.58 -16.39 -0.15
C ASP A 65 -8.57 -15.32 -0.64
N ALA A 66 -8.53 -15.06 -1.94
CA ALA A 66 -7.67 -14.02 -2.54
C ALA A 66 -8.01 -12.57 -2.10
N LEU A 67 -9.22 -12.32 -1.59
CA LEU A 67 -9.63 -11.00 -1.08
C LEU A 67 -9.29 -10.82 0.42
N TYR A 68 -9.05 -11.91 1.15
CA TYR A 68 -8.71 -11.91 2.58
C TYR A 68 -7.19 -11.88 2.85
N GLU A 69 -6.35 -12.34 1.92
CA GLU A 69 -4.87 -12.17 1.94
C GLU A 69 -4.41 -10.74 1.64
#